data_AF-A0A3D3ZUD0-F1
#
_entry.id   AF-A0A3D3ZUD0-F1
#
_cell.length_a   1.000
_cell.length_b   1.000
_cell.length_c   1.000
_cell.angle_alpha   90.00
_cell.angle_beta   90.00
_cell.angle_gamma   90.00
#
_symmetry.space_group_name_H-M   'P 1'
#
loop_
_entity.id
_entity.type
_entity.pdbx_description
1 polymer ?
#
loop_
_entity_poly.entity_id
_entity_poly.type
_entity_poly.pdbx_seq_one_letter_code
_entity_poly.pdbx_strand_id
1 'polypeptide(L)'
;MIRLAALLTILALPLQAADFEFCWEGENGYRMEGTMSVPDAVMNRSLLTHDDISAFFIVGFKDDVPLGTWDMRQLTATTSWNLSFDPRGMIFPTGGMHDSEKGQAWNAGGRADDCGDPGFGFNSGTNAQDLCVNNVWHTDSMISRYTRFPVFPAGSTNLDCGGVALLGSLPHTTHSASK
;
A
#
# COMPACT_ATOMS: atom_id res chain seq x y z
N MET A 1 -49.07 -31.22 -19.51
CA MET A 1 -47.80 -31.06 -18.76
C MET A 1 -47.27 -29.66 -19.01
N ILE A 2 -47.50 -28.71 -18.09
CA ILE A 2 -47.00 -27.33 -18.23
C ILE A 2 -45.76 -27.24 -17.34
N ARG A 3 -44.59 -27.11 -17.95
CA ARG A 3 -43.33 -26.89 -17.25
C ARG A 3 -43.22 -25.40 -16.92
N LEU A 4 -43.43 -25.05 -15.65
CA LEU A 4 -43.11 -23.72 -15.12
C LEU A 4 -41.58 -23.60 -15.06
N ALA A 5 -41.00 -22.80 -15.94
CA ALA A 5 -39.61 -22.39 -15.84
C ALA A 5 -39.54 -21.16 -14.90
N ALA A 6 -39.04 -21.35 -13.68
CA ALA A 6 -38.75 -20.25 -12.78
C ALA A 6 -37.44 -19.58 -13.22
N LEU A 7 -37.52 -18.35 -13.73
CA LEU A 7 -36.34 -17.49 -13.89
C LEU A 7 -35.88 -17.04 -12.50
N LEU A 8 -34.74 -17.55 -12.02
CA LEU A 8 -34.02 -16.93 -10.92
C LEU A 8 -33.27 -15.70 -11.45
N THR A 9 -33.78 -14.51 -11.17
CA THR A 9 -33.01 -13.27 -11.28
C THR A 9 -32.06 -13.17 -10.10
N ILE A 10 -30.77 -13.41 -10.34
CA ILE A 10 -29.71 -13.13 -9.37
C ILE A 10 -29.59 -11.60 -9.26
N LEU A 11 -30.04 -11.02 -8.16
CA LEU A 11 -29.72 -9.62 -7.86
C LEU A 11 -28.23 -9.55 -7.51
N ALA A 12 -27.43 -8.94 -8.38
CA ALA A 12 -26.08 -8.54 -8.04
C ALA A 12 -26.17 -7.42 -7.00
N LEU A 13 -25.96 -7.76 -5.73
CA LEU A 13 -25.73 -6.75 -4.70
C LEU A 13 -24.40 -6.05 -5.01
N PRO A 14 -24.31 -4.72 -4.88
CA PRO A 14 -23.03 -4.04 -4.99
C PRO A 14 -22.11 -4.63 -3.92
N LEU A 15 -20.94 -5.14 -4.35
CA LEU A 15 -19.89 -5.50 -3.41
C LEU A 15 -19.37 -4.19 -2.82
N GLN A 16 -19.86 -3.84 -1.64
CA GLN A 16 -19.38 -2.67 -0.92
C GLN A 16 -17.94 -2.91 -0.50
N ALA A 17 -17.08 -1.93 -0.77
CA ALA A 17 -15.68 -1.95 -0.39
C ALA A 17 -15.34 -0.60 0.26
N ALA A 18 -14.54 -0.65 1.31
CA ALA A 18 -13.94 0.49 1.94
C ALA A 18 -12.65 0.85 1.19
N ASP A 19 -12.52 2.13 0.84
CA ASP A 19 -11.34 2.67 0.18
C ASP A 19 -10.41 3.31 1.21
N PHE A 20 -9.12 3.03 1.05
CA PHE A 20 -8.05 3.49 1.91
C PHE A 20 -6.92 4.10 1.09
N GLU A 21 -6.20 5.00 1.73
CA GLU A 21 -4.98 5.62 1.24
C GLU A 21 -3.89 5.52 2.31
N PHE A 22 -2.64 5.54 1.86
CA PHE A 22 -1.49 5.45 2.73
C PHE A 22 -0.30 6.13 2.07
N CYS A 23 0.66 6.53 2.90
CA CYS A 23 1.90 7.10 2.44
C CYS A 23 3.04 6.59 3.31
N TRP A 24 4.21 6.56 2.70
CA TRP A 24 5.46 6.15 3.30
C TRP A 24 6.52 7.19 2.97
N GLU A 25 7.26 7.61 3.99
CA GLU A 25 8.37 8.56 3.86
C GLU A 25 9.67 7.82 4.15
N GLY A 26 10.50 7.71 3.11
CA GLY A 26 11.83 7.14 3.17
C GLY A 26 12.89 8.16 3.56
N GLU A 27 14.15 7.75 3.48
CA GLU A 27 15.28 8.67 3.59
C GLU A 27 15.51 9.46 2.29
N ASN A 28 16.35 10.48 2.35
CA ASN A 28 16.89 11.18 1.17
C ASN A 28 15.85 11.62 0.12
N GLY A 29 14.66 12.05 0.54
CA GLY A 29 13.62 12.56 -0.37
C GLY A 29 12.87 11.49 -1.15
N TYR A 30 13.00 10.21 -0.78
CA TYR A 30 12.14 9.15 -1.30
C TYR A 30 10.82 9.12 -0.54
N ARG A 31 9.73 8.94 -1.28
CA ARG A 31 8.40 8.73 -0.71
C ARG A 31 7.58 7.82 -1.61
N MET A 32 6.53 7.26 -1.06
CA MET A 32 5.57 6.45 -1.79
C MET A 32 4.17 6.74 -1.28
N GLU A 33 3.23 6.79 -2.22
CA GLU A 33 1.80 6.91 -1.96
C GLU A 33 1.12 5.66 -2.50
N GLY A 34 0.03 5.26 -1.85
CA GLY A 34 -0.76 4.14 -2.34
C GLY A 34 -2.21 4.18 -1.90
N THR A 35 -2.98 3.34 -2.56
CA THR A 35 -4.41 3.16 -2.32
C THR A 35 -4.74 1.69 -2.27
N MET A 36 -5.75 1.34 -1.47
CA MET A 36 -6.24 -0.03 -1.33
C MET A 36 -7.75 -0.01 -1.17
N SER A 37 -8.43 -0.98 -1.78
CA SER A 37 -9.86 -1.23 -1.54
C SER A 37 -10.03 -2.60 -0.86
N VAL A 38 -10.87 -2.65 0.16
CA VAL A 38 -11.14 -3.85 0.96
C VAL A 38 -12.64 -4.11 1.01
N PRO A 39 -13.13 -5.31 0.66
CA PRO A 39 -14.54 -5.65 0.82
C PRO A 39 -15.02 -5.50 2.27
N ASP A 40 -16.17 -4.86 2.48
CA ASP A 40 -16.69 -4.57 3.83
C ASP A 40 -16.87 -5.84 4.68
N ALA A 41 -17.16 -6.97 4.02
CA ALA A 41 -17.40 -8.26 4.66
C ALA A 41 -16.19 -8.81 5.45
N VAL A 42 -14.97 -8.35 5.18
CA VAL A 42 -13.75 -8.82 5.85
C VAL A 42 -13.19 -7.83 6.87
N MET A 43 -13.70 -6.59 6.91
CA MET A 43 -13.18 -5.51 7.78
C MET A 43 -13.23 -5.80 9.29
N ASN A 44 -13.95 -6.83 9.73
CA ASN A 44 -14.03 -7.22 11.15
C ASN A 44 -12.90 -8.17 11.61
N ARG A 45 -12.09 -8.69 10.68
CA ARG A 45 -10.97 -9.59 10.97
C ARG A 45 -9.84 -8.87 11.69
N SER A 46 -8.95 -9.62 12.32
CA SER A 46 -7.78 -9.07 13.03
C SER A 46 -6.61 -8.75 12.13
N LEU A 47 -6.51 -9.44 11.00
CA LEU A 47 -5.47 -9.24 10.00
C LEU A 47 -6.06 -9.64 8.64
N LEU A 48 -5.84 -8.79 7.64
CA LEU A 48 -6.18 -9.02 6.25
C LEU A 48 -4.91 -9.29 5.47
N THR A 49 -4.99 -10.25 4.56
CA THR A 49 -3.87 -10.60 3.67
C THR A 49 -4.10 -10.03 2.28
N HIS A 50 -3.14 -10.27 1.39
CA HIS A 50 -3.28 -9.96 -0.03
C HIS A 50 -4.48 -10.64 -0.73
N ASP A 51 -5.01 -11.73 -0.18
CA ASP A 51 -6.21 -12.40 -0.72
C ASP A 51 -7.51 -11.69 -0.36
N ASP A 52 -7.47 -10.79 0.62
CA ASP A 52 -8.64 -10.11 1.18
C ASP A 52 -8.88 -8.73 0.56
N ILE A 53 -7.99 -8.24 -0.32
CA ILE A 53 -8.10 -6.92 -0.94
C ILE A 53 -8.64 -7.02 -2.36
N SER A 54 -9.43 -6.04 -2.79
CA SER A 54 -10.02 -6.01 -4.13
C SER A 54 -9.26 -5.11 -5.11
N ALA A 55 -8.49 -4.15 -4.60
CA ALA A 55 -7.62 -3.29 -5.38
C ALA A 55 -6.43 -2.83 -4.55
N PHE A 56 -5.28 -2.63 -5.21
CA PHE A 56 -4.08 -2.08 -4.61
C PHE A 56 -3.22 -1.40 -5.67
N PHE A 57 -2.70 -0.22 -5.34
CA PHE A 57 -1.84 0.59 -6.21
C PHE A 57 -0.82 1.34 -5.36
N ILE A 58 0.41 1.45 -5.86
CA ILE A 58 1.48 2.27 -5.29
C ILE A 58 2.21 3.07 -6.38
N VAL A 59 2.68 4.26 -5.99
CA VAL A 59 3.54 5.13 -6.79
C VAL A 59 4.68 5.65 -5.93
N GLY A 60 5.91 5.59 -6.45
CA GLY A 60 7.10 6.10 -5.77
C GLY A 60 7.59 7.41 -6.36
N PHE A 61 8.25 8.20 -5.53
CA PHE A 61 8.85 9.48 -5.90
C PHE A 61 10.25 9.63 -5.32
N LYS A 62 11.05 10.46 -5.99
CA LYS A 62 12.29 11.04 -5.48
C LYS A 62 12.23 12.54 -5.69
N ASP A 63 12.26 13.32 -4.61
CA ASP A 63 12.18 14.79 -4.67
C ASP A 63 11.00 15.27 -5.54
N ASP A 64 9.83 14.65 -5.33
CA ASP A 64 8.57 14.85 -6.07
C ASP A 64 8.59 14.45 -7.56
N VAL A 65 9.68 13.85 -8.05
CA VAL A 65 9.73 13.26 -9.39
C VAL A 65 9.26 11.80 -9.33
N PRO A 66 8.23 11.39 -10.11
CA PRO A 66 7.78 10.00 -10.14
C PRO A 66 8.88 9.03 -10.60
N LEU A 67 9.05 7.94 -9.84
CA LEU A 67 10.01 6.87 -10.14
C LEU A 67 9.36 5.71 -10.89
N GLY A 68 8.10 5.40 -10.55
CA GLY A 68 7.36 4.29 -11.13
C GLY A 68 6.12 3.95 -10.32
N THR A 69 5.38 2.96 -10.81
CA THR A 69 4.09 2.53 -10.23
C THR A 69 3.96 1.01 -10.26
N TRP A 70 3.22 0.44 -9.33
CA TRP A 70 2.80 -0.95 -9.38
C TRP A 70 1.35 -1.12 -8.91
N ASP A 71 0.63 -2.06 -9.51
CA ASP A 71 -0.72 -2.45 -9.09
C ASP A 71 -1.02 -3.91 -9.38
N MET A 72 -2.10 -4.43 -8.81
CA MET A 72 -2.49 -5.85 -8.91
C MET A 72 -2.75 -6.34 -10.33
N ARG A 73 -3.01 -5.48 -11.32
CA ARG A 73 -3.17 -5.90 -12.73
C ARG A 73 -1.84 -6.35 -13.35
N GLN A 74 -0.72 -5.99 -12.72
CA GLN A 74 0.63 -6.38 -13.11
C GLN A 74 1.11 -7.64 -12.37
N LEU A 75 0.28 -8.22 -11.50
CA LEU A 75 0.62 -9.40 -10.72
C LEU A 75 0.87 -10.61 -11.63
N THR A 76 1.98 -11.30 -11.41
CA THR A 76 2.32 -12.56 -12.08
C THR A 76 2.60 -13.66 -11.06
N ALA A 77 2.71 -14.91 -11.51
CA ALA A 77 3.04 -16.04 -10.64
C ALA A 77 4.42 -15.93 -9.96
N THR A 78 5.30 -15.05 -10.45
CA THR A 78 6.64 -14.83 -9.90
C THR A 78 6.77 -13.51 -9.16
N THR A 79 5.70 -12.71 -9.08
CA THR A 79 5.73 -11.42 -8.38
C THR A 79 5.80 -11.65 -6.88
N SER A 80 6.79 -11.03 -6.21
CA SER A 80 6.81 -10.94 -4.76
C SER A 80 5.57 -10.18 -4.26
N TRP A 81 4.64 -10.91 -3.64
CA TRP A 81 3.34 -10.38 -3.23
C TRP A 81 2.95 -10.87 -1.83
N ASN A 82 3.21 -10.01 -0.85
CA ASN A 82 2.73 -10.15 0.52
C ASN A 82 2.17 -8.80 0.99
N LEU A 83 0.94 -8.84 1.48
CA LEU A 83 0.30 -7.70 2.13
C LEU A 83 -0.29 -8.19 3.44
N SER A 84 -0.02 -7.46 4.50
CA SER A 84 -0.59 -7.69 5.83
C SER A 84 -1.16 -6.38 6.34
N PHE A 85 -2.46 -6.33 6.62
CA PHE A 85 -3.14 -5.11 7.08
C PHE A 85 -3.96 -5.39 8.33
N ASP A 86 -3.74 -4.63 9.40
CA ASP A 86 -4.59 -4.64 10.59
C ASP A 86 -5.68 -3.55 10.45
N PRO A 87 -6.93 -3.91 10.13
CA PRO A 87 -8.02 -2.95 9.92
C PRO A 87 -8.51 -2.29 11.23
N ARG A 88 -8.13 -2.81 12.40
CA ARG A 88 -8.50 -2.24 13.69
C ARG A 88 -7.50 -1.18 14.13
N GLY A 89 -6.21 -1.48 13.93
CA GLY A 89 -5.10 -0.57 14.16
C GLY A 89 -4.89 0.45 13.04
N MET A 90 -5.51 0.22 11.87
CA MET A 90 -5.33 1.02 10.65
C MET A 90 -3.83 1.14 10.30
N ILE A 91 -3.16 0.00 10.23
CA ILE A 91 -1.71 -0.07 10.07
C ILE A 91 -1.32 -1.28 9.22
N PHE A 92 -0.32 -1.11 8.37
CA PHE A 92 0.45 -2.23 7.83
C PHE A 92 1.45 -2.68 8.91
N PRO A 93 1.36 -3.91 9.45
CA PRO A 93 2.34 -4.38 10.43
C PRO A 93 3.76 -4.41 9.83
N THR A 94 4.72 -3.98 10.63
CA THR A 94 6.15 -3.90 10.26
C THR A 94 7.03 -4.62 11.29
N GLY A 95 8.34 -4.75 11.00
CA GLY A 95 9.31 -5.40 11.89
C GLY A 95 9.36 -6.93 11.80
N GLY A 96 8.77 -7.54 10.77
CA GLY A 96 8.82 -8.97 10.44
C GLY A 96 9.75 -9.31 9.28
N MET A 97 9.64 -10.54 8.78
CA MET A 97 10.15 -10.91 7.47
C MET A 97 9.18 -10.37 6.41
N HIS A 98 9.67 -10.00 5.23
CA HIS A 98 8.86 -9.41 4.16
C HIS A 98 7.66 -10.28 3.72
N ASP A 99 7.77 -11.61 3.87
CA ASP A 99 6.78 -12.63 3.54
C ASP A 99 5.97 -13.12 4.75
N SER A 100 6.08 -12.46 5.91
CA SER A 100 5.31 -12.79 7.11
C SER A 100 4.18 -11.80 7.38
N GLU A 101 3.33 -12.12 8.37
CA GLU A 101 2.25 -11.25 8.88
C GLU A 101 2.72 -9.87 9.40
N LYS A 102 4.04 -9.70 9.58
CA LYS A 102 4.67 -8.46 10.05
C LYS A 102 5.56 -7.81 8.98
N GLY A 103 5.42 -8.20 7.72
CA GLY A 103 6.15 -7.61 6.62
C GLY A 103 5.26 -7.31 5.43
N GLN A 104 5.87 -6.65 4.45
CA GLN A 104 5.24 -6.27 3.20
C GLN A 104 6.20 -6.59 2.06
N ALA A 105 5.67 -7.11 0.96
CA ALA A 105 6.42 -7.36 -0.27
C ALA A 105 5.50 -7.01 -1.44
N TRP A 106 5.65 -5.82 -2.00
CA TRP A 106 4.78 -5.30 -3.06
C TRP A 106 5.61 -5.16 -4.32
N ASN A 107 5.64 -6.22 -5.13
CA ASN A 107 6.54 -6.34 -6.28
C ASN A 107 8.03 -6.14 -5.91
N ALA A 108 8.39 -6.40 -4.66
CA ALA A 108 9.76 -6.36 -4.17
C ALA A 108 9.89 -7.35 -3.02
N GLY A 109 10.70 -8.38 -3.19
CA GLY A 109 11.00 -9.38 -2.16
C GLY A 109 12.02 -8.88 -1.15
N GLY A 110 12.52 -9.76 -0.28
CA GLY A 110 13.41 -9.35 0.83
C GLY A 110 14.77 -8.75 0.44
N ARG A 111 15.15 -8.84 -0.84
CA ARG A 111 16.33 -8.18 -1.42
C ARG A 111 15.99 -6.90 -2.20
N ALA A 112 14.70 -6.67 -2.48
CA ALA A 112 14.18 -5.56 -3.27
C ALA A 112 14.92 -5.37 -4.62
N ASP A 113 15.20 -6.48 -5.33
CA ASP A 113 15.92 -6.52 -6.60
C ASP A 113 15.13 -7.23 -7.73
N ASP A 114 13.80 -7.37 -7.56
CA ASP A 114 12.91 -8.17 -8.40
C ASP A 114 11.63 -7.43 -8.88
N CYS A 115 11.65 -6.10 -8.91
CA CYS A 115 10.49 -5.28 -9.28
C CYS A 115 10.24 -5.08 -10.78
N GLY A 116 11.05 -5.69 -11.65
CA GLY A 116 11.02 -5.51 -13.11
C GLY A 116 11.92 -4.36 -13.60
N ASP A 117 12.27 -4.38 -14.89
CA ASP A 117 13.01 -3.31 -15.59
C ASP A 117 12.39 -3.02 -16.97
N PRO A 118 11.66 -1.90 -17.14
CA PRO A 118 11.35 -0.92 -16.10
C PRO A 118 10.39 -1.49 -15.04
N GLY A 119 10.44 -0.99 -13.80
CA GLY A 119 9.61 -1.52 -12.71
C GLY A 119 9.70 -0.74 -11.41
N PHE A 120 8.75 -0.99 -10.51
CA PHE A 120 8.65 -0.34 -9.20
C PHE A 120 8.11 -1.32 -8.16
N GLY A 121 8.64 -1.27 -6.94
CA GLY A 121 8.15 -2.06 -5.82
C GLY A 121 8.55 -1.49 -4.47
N PHE A 122 7.95 -2.04 -3.43
CA PHE A 122 8.20 -1.67 -2.03
C PHE A 122 8.36 -2.92 -1.18
N ASN A 123 9.32 -2.91 -0.27
CA ASN A 123 9.59 -3.99 0.67
C ASN A 123 9.65 -3.43 2.10
N SER A 124 9.03 -4.14 3.03
CA SER A 124 9.20 -3.96 4.47
C SER A 124 9.56 -5.31 5.08
N GLY A 125 10.85 -5.51 5.33
CA GLY A 125 11.40 -6.81 5.70
C GLY A 125 12.31 -6.80 6.93
N THR A 126 13.22 -7.78 6.96
CA THR A 126 14.08 -8.04 8.12
C THR A 126 15.13 -6.97 8.38
N ASN A 127 15.46 -6.17 7.37
CA ASN A 127 16.54 -5.18 7.46
C ASN A 127 15.99 -3.75 7.52
N ALA A 128 15.06 -3.42 6.62
CA ALA A 128 14.55 -2.07 6.46
C ALA A 128 13.16 -2.07 5.80
N GLN A 129 12.63 -0.87 5.62
CA GLN A 129 11.60 -0.56 4.63
C GLN A 129 12.26 0.23 3.50
N ASP A 130 12.03 -0.14 2.24
CA ASP A 130 12.76 0.38 1.10
C ASP A 130 12.04 0.20 -0.24
N LEU A 131 12.53 0.93 -1.25
CA LEU A 131 12.04 0.89 -2.63
C LEU A 131 12.94 0.04 -3.54
N CYS A 132 12.30 -0.65 -4.47
CA CYS A 132 12.92 -1.20 -5.66
C CYS A 132 12.50 -0.38 -6.88
N VAL A 133 13.45 0.00 -7.74
CA VAL A 133 13.17 0.63 -9.03
C VAL A 133 14.04 -0.03 -10.10
N ASN A 134 13.45 -0.47 -11.19
CA ASN A 134 14.16 -1.10 -12.32
C ASN A 134 15.08 -2.26 -11.90
N ASN A 135 14.59 -3.19 -11.05
CA ASN A 135 15.35 -4.28 -10.44
C ASN A 135 16.57 -3.84 -9.60
N VAL A 136 16.62 -2.57 -9.19
CA VAL A 136 17.67 -2.05 -8.33
C VAL A 136 17.08 -1.70 -6.97
N TRP A 137 17.71 -2.24 -5.93
CA TRP A 137 17.44 -1.86 -4.56
C TRP A 137 18.03 -0.47 -4.26
N HIS A 138 17.17 0.47 -3.88
CA HIS A 138 17.56 1.83 -3.52
C HIS A 138 17.86 1.93 -2.03
N THR A 139 19.09 1.56 -1.64
CA THR A 139 19.54 1.61 -0.23
C THR A 139 19.45 3.00 0.41
N ASP A 140 19.50 4.06 -0.40
CA ASP A 140 19.34 5.44 0.03
C ASP A 140 17.89 5.82 0.38
N SER A 141 16.91 4.97 0.04
CA SER A 141 15.51 5.11 0.48
C SER A 141 15.24 4.50 1.86
N MET A 142 16.16 3.66 2.36
CA MET A 142 15.93 2.80 3.52
C MET A 142 15.62 3.57 4.81
N ILE A 143 14.60 3.12 5.53
CA ILE A 143 14.33 3.52 6.92
C ILE A 143 14.28 2.29 7.84
N SER A 144 14.20 2.54 9.15
CA SER A 144 14.05 1.48 10.15
C SER A 144 12.91 0.52 9.79
N ARG A 145 13.18 -0.79 9.87
CA ARG A 145 12.15 -1.82 9.71
C ARG A 145 10.99 -1.71 10.72
N TYR A 146 11.18 -1.01 11.84
CA TYR A 146 10.16 -0.80 12.87
C TYR A 146 9.39 0.52 12.71
N THR A 147 9.66 1.28 11.65
CA THR A 147 8.89 2.49 11.36
C THR A 147 7.42 2.13 11.21
N ARG A 148 6.55 2.93 11.82
CA ARG A 148 5.10 2.73 11.72
C ARG A 148 4.67 2.94 10.26
N PHE A 149 3.67 2.21 9.81
CA PHE A 149 3.15 2.39 8.46
C PHE A 149 1.61 2.51 8.48
N PRO A 150 1.08 3.69 8.85
CA PRO A 150 -0.35 3.91 9.02
C PRO A 150 -1.12 3.87 7.70
N VAL A 151 -2.40 3.53 7.82
CA VAL A 151 -3.39 3.52 6.73
C VAL A 151 -4.53 4.45 7.11
N PHE A 152 -5.10 5.15 6.13
CA PHE A 152 -6.13 6.16 6.35
C PHE A 152 -7.34 5.86 5.47
N PRO A 153 -8.57 6.19 5.91
CA PRO A 153 -9.73 6.20 5.02
C PRO A 153 -9.48 7.17 3.85
N ALA A 154 -9.94 6.80 2.64
CA ALA A 154 -9.77 7.64 1.47
C ALA A 154 -10.35 9.06 1.67
N GLY A 155 -9.60 10.08 1.21
CA GLY A 155 -9.97 11.48 1.37
C GLY A 155 -9.60 12.07 2.74
N SER A 156 -8.73 11.40 3.50
CA SER A 156 -8.16 11.98 4.72
C SER A 156 -7.23 13.15 4.37
N THR A 157 -7.07 14.08 5.31
CA THR A 157 -6.20 15.25 5.14
C THR A 157 -5.06 15.22 6.15
N ASN A 158 -3.86 15.67 5.75
CA ASN A 158 -2.67 15.74 6.61
C ASN A 158 -2.23 14.35 7.13
N LEU A 159 -1.92 13.43 6.22
CA LEU A 159 -1.53 12.06 6.56
C LEU A 159 -0.19 12.04 7.33
N ASP A 160 -0.14 11.28 8.43
CA ASP A 160 1.11 10.94 9.12
C ASP A 160 1.74 9.73 8.43
N CYS A 161 2.64 9.98 7.48
CA CYS A 161 3.26 8.95 6.64
C CYS A 161 4.30 8.07 7.38
N GLY A 162 4.32 8.11 8.72
CA GLY A 162 5.07 7.19 9.56
C GLY A 162 6.59 7.42 9.59
N GLY A 163 7.16 8.12 8.61
CA GLY A 163 8.58 8.49 8.58
C GLY A 163 8.98 9.45 9.69
N VAL A 164 10.29 9.64 9.85
CA VAL A 164 10.83 10.63 10.79
C VAL A 164 10.31 12.01 10.40
N ALA A 165 9.60 12.68 11.32
CA ALA A 165 9.25 14.07 11.14
C ALA A 165 10.55 14.87 10.92
N LEU A 166 10.76 15.35 9.69
CA LEU A 166 11.83 16.30 9.42
C LEU A 166 11.59 17.48 10.37
N LEU A 167 12.53 17.72 11.29
CA LEU A 167 12.55 18.89 12.17
C LEU A 167 12.65 20.15 11.30
N GLY A 168 11.53 20.59 10.71
CA GLY A 168 11.52 21.67 9.74
C GLY A 168 10.25 21.86 8.90
N SER A 169 9.29 20.92 8.87
CA SER A 169 8.03 21.16 8.15
C SER A 169 7.14 22.14 8.93
N LEU A 170 7.28 23.43 8.60
CA LEU A 170 6.32 24.46 9.01
C LEU A 170 4.93 24.09 8.47
N PRO A 171 3.85 24.27 9.27
CA PRO A 171 2.51 24.01 8.80
C PRO A 171 2.20 24.87 7.58
N HIS A 172 1.79 24.22 6.48
CA HIS A 172 1.26 24.90 5.31
C HIS A 172 -0.01 25.63 5.72
N THR A 173 0.12 26.93 5.99
CA THR A 173 -1.03 27.78 6.31
C THR A 173 -1.72 28.10 5.00
N THR A 174 -2.84 27.43 4.72
CA THR A 174 -3.70 27.78 3.60
C THR A 174 -4.36 29.13 3.88
N HIS A 175 -3.74 30.22 3.42
CA HIS A 175 -4.42 31.50 3.31
C HIS A 175 -5.44 31.42 2.18
N SER A 176 -6.69 31.11 2.54
CA SER A 176 -7.84 31.34 1.67
C SER A 176 -8.06 32.85 1.55
N ALA A 177 -7.55 33.46 0.47
CA ALA A 177 -7.87 34.82 0.11
C ALA A 177 -9.19 34.83 -0.67
N SER A 178 -10.28 35.24 -0.01
CA SER A 178 -11.49 35.70 -0.71
C SER A 178 -11.27 37.13 -1.22
N LYS A 179 -11.57 37.34 -2.50
CA LYS A 179 -12.07 38.61 -3.04
C LYS A 179 -13.25 38.31 -3.96
#